data_AF-A0A0F9MAS1-F1
#
_entry.id   AF-A0A0F9MAS1-F1
#
_cell.length_a   1.000
_cell.length_b   1.000
_cell.length_c   1.000
_cell.angle_alpha   90.00
_cell.angle_beta   90.00
_cell.angle_gamma   90.00
#
_symmetry.space_group_name_H-M   'P 1'
#
loop_
_entity.id
_entity.type
_entity.pdbx_description
1 polymer ?
#
loop_
_entity_poly.entity_id
_entity_poly.type
_entity_poly.pdbx_seq_one_letter_code
_entity_poly.pdbx_strand_id
1 'polypeptide(L)'
;KCPSSGVGDPYWDFGWTNLRHCDQVKFVVGTIEDLMFVEEFLKRFPDLMAEVVLSPMSGPLVQEGPADWRRHVAEFCKTLQVSNPVQQVRMSLQLHRILWGNKQGV
;
A
#
# COMPACT_ATOMS: atom_id res chain seq x y z
N LYS A 1 -5.32 -3.41 -7.42
CA LYS A 1 -4.88 -2.00 -7.27
C LYS A 1 -5.83 -1.33 -6.30
N CYS A 2 -5.40 -0.29 -5.56
CA CYS A 2 -6.27 0.33 -4.56
C CYS A 2 -7.43 1.13 -5.21
N PRO A 3 -8.56 1.31 -4.50
CA PRO A 3 -9.75 2.01 -5.01
C PRO A 3 -9.47 3.37 -5.66
N SER A 4 -8.58 4.19 -5.08
CA SER A 4 -8.26 5.53 -5.62
C SER A 4 -7.64 5.52 -7.02
N SER A 5 -7.18 4.36 -7.50
CA SER A 5 -6.65 4.22 -8.86
C SER A 5 -7.72 4.14 -9.95
N GLY A 6 -9.01 4.09 -9.59
CA GLY A 6 -10.12 3.89 -10.54
C GLY A 6 -10.15 2.50 -11.20
N VAL A 7 -9.23 1.61 -10.82
CA VAL A 7 -9.09 0.23 -11.30
C VAL A 7 -9.19 -0.72 -10.10
N GLY A 8 -10.30 -0.60 -9.37
CA GLY A 8 -10.69 -1.55 -8.34
C GLY A 8 -11.24 -2.81 -8.99
N ASP A 9 -10.36 -3.70 -9.42
CA ASP A 9 -10.77 -5.03 -9.90
C ASP A 9 -11.10 -5.91 -8.68
N PRO A 10 -12.28 -6.54 -8.60
CA PRO A 10 -12.58 -7.46 -7.52
C PRO A 10 -11.67 -8.69 -7.64
N TYR A 11 -10.64 -8.70 -6.78
CA TYR A 11 -9.59 -9.67 -6.40
C TYR A 11 -9.83 -11.19 -6.53
N TRP A 12 -10.73 -11.68 -7.38
CA TRP A 12 -11.32 -13.01 -7.25
C TRP A 12 -10.43 -14.18 -7.64
N ASP A 13 -9.44 -14.00 -8.53
CA ASP A 13 -8.65 -15.13 -9.07
C ASP A 13 -7.13 -15.02 -8.90
N PHE A 14 -6.63 -14.04 -8.13
CA PHE A 14 -5.20 -14.04 -7.82
C PHE A 14 -4.92 -15.08 -6.74
N GLY A 15 -4.01 -16.02 -7.01
CA GLY A 15 -3.51 -16.98 -6.03
C GLY A 15 -2.63 -16.32 -4.98
N TRP A 16 -3.20 -15.42 -4.17
CA TRP A 16 -2.51 -14.67 -3.11
C TRP A 16 -1.83 -15.61 -2.09
N THR A 17 -2.41 -16.80 -1.89
CA THR A 17 -1.87 -17.85 -1.02
C THR A 17 -0.65 -18.57 -1.63
N ASN A 18 -0.38 -18.42 -2.92
CA ASN A 18 0.81 -18.98 -3.57
C ASN A 18 2.04 -18.06 -3.45
N LEU A 19 1.87 -16.84 -2.93
CA LEU A 19 2.97 -15.92 -2.73
C LEU A 19 3.85 -16.39 -1.56
N ARG A 20 5.16 -16.29 -1.74
CA ARG A 20 6.17 -16.72 -0.78
C ARG A 20 6.69 -15.51 -0.02
N HIS A 21 7.45 -15.78 1.04
CA HIS A 21 8.12 -14.76 1.86
C HIS A 21 9.11 -13.87 1.09
N CYS A 22 9.59 -14.31 -0.08
CA CYS A 22 10.46 -13.51 -0.95
C CYS A 22 9.71 -12.61 -1.93
N ASP A 23 8.39 -12.76 -2.03
CA ASP A 23 7.55 -11.95 -2.89
C ASP A 23 7.02 -10.71 -2.14
N GLN A 24 6.60 -9.68 -2.89
CA GLN A 24 6.09 -8.42 -2.34
C GLN A 24 4.73 -8.06 -2.92
N VAL A 25 3.80 -7.68 -2.03
CA VAL A 25 2.51 -7.08 -2.41
C VAL A 25 2.58 -5.57 -2.16
N LYS A 26 2.63 -4.80 -3.23
CA LYS A 26 2.72 -3.34 -3.16
C LYS A 26 1.36 -2.67 -3.38
N PHE A 27 0.95 -1.89 -2.39
CA PHE A 27 -0.22 -1.02 -2.47
C PHE A 27 0.22 0.43 -2.68
N VAL A 28 -0.26 1.06 -3.74
CA VAL A 28 -0.09 2.51 -3.94
C VAL A 28 -1.31 3.20 -3.36
N VAL A 29 -1.12 4.03 -2.34
CA VAL A 29 -2.21 4.59 -1.52
C VAL A 29 -2.24 6.12 -1.62
N GLY A 30 -3.38 6.66 -2.01
CA GLY A 30 -3.62 8.09 -2.17
C GLY A 30 -4.67 8.66 -1.23
N THR A 31 -5.58 7.82 -0.72
CA THR A 31 -6.70 8.25 0.12
C THR A 31 -6.92 7.33 1.31
N ILE A 32 -7.77 7.72 2.25
CA ILE A 32 -8.10 6.94 3.45
C ILE A 32 -8.78 5.62 3.07
N GLU A 33 -9.61 5.63 2.04
CA GLU A 33 -10.31 4.45 1.51
C GLU A 33 -9.32 3.39 1.03
N ASP A 34 -8.16 3.80 0.50
CA ASP A 34 -7.10 2.86 0.14
C ASP A 34 -6.49 2.17 1.36
N LEU A 35 -6.37 2.88 2.49
CA LEU A 35 -5.86 2.30 3.74
C LEU A 35 -6.87 1.31 4.33
N MET A 36 -8.16 1.67 4.33
CA MET A 36 -9.24 0.76 4.75
C MET A 36 -9.27 -0.49 3.88
N PHE A 37 -9.13 -0.32 2.56
CA PHE A 37 -9.03 -1.42 1.62
C PHE A 37 -7.85 -2.37 1.95
N VAL A 38 -6.67 -1.81 2.26
CA VAL A 38 -5.50 -2.59 2.67
C VAL A 38 -5.77 -3.37 3.95
N GLU A 39 -6.41 -2.76 4.94
CA GLU A 39 -6.76 -3.44 6.19
C GLU A 39 -7.72 -4.62 5.95
N GLU A 40 -8.76 -4.42 5.15
CA GLU A 40 -9.71 -5.47 4.78
C GLU A 40 -9.04 -6.60 4.00
N PHE A 41 -8.13 -6.27 3.08
CA PHE A 41 -7.33 -7.25 2.35
C PHE A 41 -6.51 -8.13 3.30
N LEU A 42 -5.81 -7.54 4.27
CA LEU A 42 -5.01 -8.31 5.23
C LEU A 42 -5.88 -9.15 6.17
N LYS A 43 -7.08 -8.68 6.54
CA LYS A 43 -8.05 -9.49 7.30
C LYS A 43 -8.57 -10.67 6.50
N ARG A 44 -8.75 -10.49 5.19
CA ARG A 44 -9.23 -11.55 4.27
C ARG A 44 -8.17 -12.60 3.97
N PHE A 45 -6.90 -12.22 3.97
CA PHE A 45 -5.76 -13.11 3.69
C PHE A 45 -4.79 -13.16 4.89
N PRO A 46 -5.21 -13.72 6.03
CA PRO A 46 -4.39 -13.75 7.25
C PRO A 46 -3.11 -14.59 7.09
N ASP A 47 -3.11 -15.56 6.18
CA ASP A 47 -1.97 -16.45 5.90
C ASP A 47 -1.06 -15.93 4.77
N LEU A 48 -1.18 -14.65 4.40
CA LEU A 48 -0.33 -14.05 3.37
C LEU A 48 1.13 -13.97 3.84
N MET A 49 1.99 -14.80 3.25
CA MET A 49 3.40 -14.87 3.61
C MET A 49 4.26 -13.74 3.01
N ALA A 50 3.80 -13.10 1.94
CA ALA A 50 4.54 -12.06 1.23
C ALA A 50 4.70 -10.78 2.06
N GLU A 51 5.79 -10.05 1.83
CA GLU A 51 5.98 -8.72 2.44
C GLU A 51 4.97 -7.72 1.84
N VAL A 52 4.30 -6.98 2.71
CA VAL A 52 3.30 -5.99 2.30
C VAL A 52 3.91 -4.61 2.35
N VAL A 53 3.86 -3.91 1.23
CA VAL A 53 4.50 -2.61 1.05
C VAL A 53 3.47 -1.54 0.73
N LEU A 54 3.34 -0.53 1.58
CA LEU A 54 2.50 0.63 1.34
C LEU A 54 3.34 1.77 0.75
N SER A 55 2.90 2.28 -0.40
CA SER A 55 3.60 3.33 -1.13
C SER A 55 2.68 4.54 -1.27
N PRO A 56 2.89 5.60 -0.48
CA PRO A 56 2.05 6.80 -0.58
C PRO A 56 2.21 7.43 -1.96
N MET A 57 1.09 7.82 -2.57
CA MET A 57 1.13 8.68 -3.74
C MET A 57 1.81 10.01 -3.39
N SER A 58 2.58 10.51 -4.35
CA SER A 58 3.32 11.77 -4.23
C SER A 58 2.86 12.74 -5.32
N GLY A 59 2.79 14.02 -4.98
CA GLY A 59 2.45 15.12 -5.89
C GLY A 59 0.99 15.58 -5.77
N PRO A 60 0.51 16.43 -6.69
CA PRO A 60 -0.84 17.04 -6.66
C PRO A 60 -2.00 16.04 -6.80
N LEU A 61 -1.68 14.75 -6.96
CA LEU A 61 -2.63 13.64 -7.05
C LEU A 61 -2.99 13.04 -5.67
N VAL A 62 -2.45 13.57 -4.57
CA VAL A 62 -2.99 13.30 -3.24
C VAL A 62 -4.34 14.01 -3.18
N GLN A 63 -5.39 13.29 -3.53
CA GLN A 63 -6.76 13.77 -3.40
C GLN A 63 -7.10 13.73 -1.91
N GLU A 64 -7.28 14.91 -1.32
CA GLU A 64 -7.87 15.10 0.01
C GLU A 64 -7.35 14.14 1.10
N GLY A 65 -6.13 14.39 1.57
CA GLY A 65 -5.56 13.72 2.74
C GLY A 65 -5.11 14.73 3.80
N PRO A 66 -4.82 14.28 5.03
CA PRO A 66 -4.14 15.08 6.04
C PRO A 66 -2.93 15.83 5.46
N ALA A 67 -2.63 17.01 5.99
CA ALA A 67 -1.53 17.88 5.54
C ALA A 67 -0.16 17.17 5.43
N ASP A 68 -0.01 16.00 6.05
CA ASP A 68 1.12 15.09 5.89
C ASP A 68 0.67 13.64 5.63
N TRP A 69 0.18 13.37 4.42
CA TRP A 69 -0.26 12.02 4.00
C TRP A 69 0.82 10.94 4.21
N ARG A 70 2.10 11.27 3.99
CA ARG A 70 3.21 10.33 4.20
C ARG A 70 3.33 9.91 5.65
N ARG A 71 3.25 10.87 6.58
CA ARG A 71 3.23 10.58 8.01
C ARG A 71 2.02 9.71 8.38
N HIS A 72 0.86 10.01 7.83
CA HIS A 72 -0.35 9.23 8.10
C HIS A 72 -0.19 7.76 7.65
N VAL A 73 0.34 7.53 6.45
CA VAL A 73 0.65 6.17 5.95
C VAL A 73 1.71 5.48 6.82
N ALA A 74 2.72 6.21 7.30
CA ALA A 74 3.73 5.66 8.20
C ALA A 74 3.14 5.24 9.56
N GLU A 75 2.26 6.06 10.14
CA GLU A 75 1.53 5.75 11.37
C GLU A 75 0.62 4.53 11.18
N PHE A 76 -0.08 4.47 10.04
CA PHE A 76 -0.92 3.31 9.70
C PHE A 76 -0.12 2.01 9.58
N CYS A 77 1.06 2.03 8.94
CA CYS A 77 1.94 0.86 8.88
C CYS A 77 2.33 0.36 10.28
N LYS A 78 2.62 1.28 11.22
CA LYS A 78 2.92 0.93 12.61
C LYS A 78 1.72 0.27 13.29
N THR A 79 0.51 0.82 13.10
CA THR A 79 -0.72 0.25 13.64
C THR A 79 -0.95 -1.17 13.13
N LEU A 80 -0.79 -1.40 11.82
CA LEU A 80 -0.89 -2.74 11.24
C LEU A 80 0.14 -3.72 11.80
N GLN A 81 1.37 -3.27 12.02
CA GLN A 81 2.42 -4.11 12.59
C GLN A 81 2.12 -4.52 14.04
N VAL A 82 1.43 -3.66 14.80
CA VAL A 82 0.99 -3.96 16.17
C VAL A 82 -0.22 -4.90 16.18
N SER A 83 -1.19 -4.69 15.28
CA SER A 83 -2.41 -5.52 15.22
C SER A 83 -2.19 -6.88 14.55
N ASN A 84 -1.19 -7.00 13.68
CA ASN A 84 -0.79 -8.24 13.02
C ASN A 84 0.75 -8.39 13.02
N PRO A 85 1.35 -8.86 14.13
CA PRO A 85 2.81 -8.94 14.26
C PRO A 85 3.45 -9.99 13.34
N VAL A 86 2.67 -10.92 12.80
CA VAL A 86 3.16 -11.96 11.89
C VAL A 86 3.31 -11.41 10.47
N GLN A 87 2.45 -10.47 10.08
CA GLN A 87 2.56 -9.79 8.78
C GLN A 87 3.68 -8.76 8.82
N GLN A 88 4.63 -8.89 7.91
CA GLN A 88 5.64 -7.84 7.70
C GLN A 88 5.05 -6.74 6.83
N VAL A 89 4.80 -5.58 7.44
CA VAL A 89 4.27 -4.40 6.75
C VAL A 89 5.31 -3.29 6.76
N ARG A 90 5.62 -2.73 5.59
CA ARG A 90 6.58 -1.62 5.46
C ARG A 90 6.07 -0.51 4.56
N MET A 91 6.62 0.68 4.79
CA MET A 91 6.39 1.84 3.93
C MET A 91 7.51 1.92 2.89
N SER A 92 7.16 2.17 1.62
CA SER A 92 8.10 2.40 0.52
C SER A 92 7.81 3.72 -0.20
N LEU A 93 8.74 4.66 -0.08
CA LEU A 93 8.64 5.94 -0.77
C LEU A 93 8.89 5.77 -2.27
N GLN A 94 8.12 6.51 -3.06
CA GLN A 94 8.36 6.63 -4.51
C GLN A 94 9.55 7.56 -4.76
N LEU A 95 10.77 7.11 -4.43
CA LEU A 95 12.00 7.92 -4.49
C LEU A 95 12.21 8.54 -5.87
N HIS A 96 11.85 7.82 -6.93
CA HIS A 96 11.97 8.35 -8.30
C HIS A 96 11.12 9.61 -8.51
N ARG A 97 9.94 9.71 -7.89
CA ARG A 97 9.12 10.92 -7.93
C ARG A 97 9.68 12.05 -7.09
N ILE A 98 10.37 11.72 -6.01
CA ILE A 98 11.04 12.71 -5.15
C ILE A 98 12.24 13.31 -5.88
N LEU A 99 13.06 12.46 -6.53
CA LEU A 99 14.29 12.88 -7.19
C LEU A 99 14.05 13.49 -8.58
N TRP A 100 13.14 12.91 -9.37
CA TRP A 100 12.97 13.26 -10.79
C TRP A 100 11.53 13.69 -11.16
N GLY A 101 10.62 13.80 -10.18
CA GLY A 101 9.24 14.19 -10.44
C GLY A 101 8.50 13.18 -11.33
N ASN A 102 7.72 13.69 -12.29
CA ASN A 102 6.97 12.84 -13.23
C ASN A 102 7.75 12.58 -14.54
N LYS A 103 9.08 12.70 -14.53
CA LYS A 103 9.91 12.46 -15.71
C LYS A 103 9.87 10.97 -16.09
N GLN A 104 9.68 10.67 -17.37
CA GLN A 104 9.70 9.31 -17.89
C GLN A 104 11.14 8.88 -18.26
N GLY A 105 11.45 7.58 -18.14
CA GLY A 105 12.74 7.01 -18.55
C GLY A 105 13.91 7.28 -17.58
N VAL A 106 13.61 7.42 -16.28
CA VAL A 106 14.57 7.69 -15.20
C VAL A 106 14.37 6.72 -14.04
#